data_AF-A0A357M770-F1
#
_entry.id   AF-A0A357M770-F1
#
_cell.length_a   1.000
_cell.length_b   1.000
_cell.length_c   1.000
_cell.angle_alpha   90.00
_cell.angle_beta   90.00
_cell.angle_gamma   90.00
#
_symmetry.space_group_name_H-M   'P 1'
#
loop_
_entity.id
_entity.type
_entity.pdbx_description
1 polymer ?
#
loop_
_entity_poly.entity_id
_entity_poly.type
_entity_poly.pdbx_seq_one_letter_code
_entity_poly.pdbx_strand_id
1 'polypeptide(L)' 'MKAMNEVELLEALKSSGEPLVVFLHTPLCGTCKAAERMLEVASHLLPAELQMVGGNVNMLPNLVQQY' A
#
# COMPACT_ATOMS: atom_id res chain seq x y z
N MET A 1 -3.55 -1.36 -8.03
CA MET A 1 -3.64 -1.65 -6.58
C MET A 1 -4.92 -1.04 -6.02
N LYS A 2 -5.55 -1.69 -5.03
CA LYS A 2 -6.73 -1.11 -4.35
C LYS A 2 -6.27 -0.02 -3.38
N ALA A 3 -6.86 1.17 -3.46
CA ALA A 3 -6.64 2.22 -2.47
C ALA A 3 -7.40 1.89 -1.17
N MET A 4 -6.78 2.11 -0.01
CA MET A 4 -7.38 1.94 1.31
C MET A 4 -7.29 3.23 2.13
N ASN A 5 -8.29 3.46 2.97
CA ASN A 5 -8.26 4.52 3.99
C ASN A 5 -7.52 4.06 5.25
N GLU A 6 -7.33 4.98 6.20
CA GLU A 6 -6.54 4.72 7.41
C GLU A 6 -7.09 3.60 8.28
N VAL A 7 -8.41 3.54 8.47
CA VAL A 7 -9.04 2.51 9.30
C VAL A 7 -8.86 1.14 8.65
N GLU A 8 -9.16 1.03 7.36
CA GLU A 8 -9.00 -0.22 6.59
C GLU A 8 -7.55 -0.73 6.63
N LEU A 9 -6.58 0.17 6.51
CA LEU A 9 -5.16 -0.19 6.48
C LEU A 9 -4.65 -0.64 7.86
N LEU A 10 -5.07 0.05 8.93
CA LEU A 10 -4.75 -0.34 10.31
C LEU A 10 -5.40 -1.66 10.72
N GLU A 11 -6.60 -1.96 10.21
CA GLU A 11 -7.24 -3.27 10.40
C GLU A 11 -6.48 -4.37 9.65
N ALA A 12 -6.11 -4.14 8.40
CA ALA A 12 -5.36 -5.09 7.59
C ALA A 12 -3.99 -5.42 8.22
N LEU A 13 -3.30 -4.43 8.80
CA LEU A 13 -2.01 -4.62 9.49
C LEU A 13 -2.11 -5.46 10.77
N LYS A 14 -3.30 -5.55 11.40
CA LYS A 14 -3.53 -6.39 12.59
C LYS A 14 -3.84 -7.84 12.23
N SER A 15 -4.20 -8.13 10.98
CA SER A 15 -4.50 -9.48 10.51
C SER A 15 -3.22 -10.32 10.52
N SER A 16 -3.20 -11.38 11.32
CA SER A 16 -2.05 -12.29 11.38
C SER A 16 -2.21 -13.40 10.35
N GLY A 17 -1.15 -13.66 9.58
CA GLY A 17 -1.10 -14.77 8.62
C GLY A 17 -1.48 -14.41 7.18
N GLU A 18 -1.88 -13.15 6.91
CA GLU A 18 -2.15 -12.65 5.56
C GLU A 18 -0.99 -11.77 5.08
N PRO A 19 -0.18 -12.21 4.10
CA PRO A 19 0.89 -11.39 3.55
C PRO A 19 0.34 -10.11 2.92
N LEU A 20 0.80 -8.96 3.39
CA LEU A 20 0.33 -7.63 2.96
C LEU A 20 1.50 -6.77 2.50
N VAL A 21 1.38 -6.18 1.31
CA VAL A 21 2.24 -5.11 0.81
C VAL A 21 1.44 -3.82 0.78
N VAL A 22 1.97 -2.78 1.43
CA VAL A 22 1.38 -1.44 1.44
C VAL A 22 2.29 -0.49 0.66
N PHE A 23 1.78 0.05 -0.45
CA PHE A 23 2.46 1.11 -1.20
C PHE A 23 1.99 2.48 -0.74
N LEU A 24 2.82 3.14 0.06
CA LEU A 24 2.59 4.50 0.53
C LEU A 24 3.11 5.53 -0.49
N HIS A 25 2.27 6.49 -0.84
CA HIS A 25 2.58 7.50 -1.85
C HIS A 25 2.01 8.88 -1.51
N THR A 26 2.51 9.91 -2.19
CA THR A 26 1.82 11.21 -2.31
C THR A 26 1.47 11.49 -3.77
N PRO A 27 0.37 12.22 -4.06
CA PRO A 27 -0.08 12.45 -5.44
C PRO A 27 0.91 13.25 -6.31
N LEU A 28 1.72 14.11 -5.70
CA LEU A 28 2.67 14.99 -6.38
C LEU A 28 4.12 14.50 -6.27
N CYS A 29 4.32 13.19 -6.26
CA CYS A 29 5.62 12.53 -6.17
C CYS A 29 5.93 11.78 -7.47
N GLY A 30 6.85 12.32 -8.28
CA GLY A 30 7.21 11.74 -9.57
C GLY A 30 7.84 10.34 -9.45
N THR A 31 8.64 10.11 -8.39
CA THR A 31 9.24 8.81 -8.10
C THR A 31 8.20 7.79 -7.68
N CYS A 32 7.19 8.19 -6.89
CA CYS A 32 6.08 7.34 -6.50
C CYS A 32 5.28 6.89 -7.72
N LYS A 33 5.04 7.78 -8.68
CA LYS A 33 4.36 7.43 -9.94
C LYS A 33 5.16 6.42 -10.77
N ALA A 34 6.48 6.54 -10.80
CA ALA A 34 7.33 5.54 -11.46
C ALA A 34 7.27 4.19 -10.71
N ALA A 35 7.35 4.21 -9.38
CA ALA A 35 7.25 3.01 -8.54
C ALA A 35 5.91 2.28 -8.70
N GLU A 36 4.80 3.01 -8.77
CA GLU A 36 3.48 2.42 -9.00
C GLU A 36 3.42 1.61 -10.30
N ARG A 37 4.02 2.12 -11.39
CA ARG A 37 4.11 1.40 -12.68
C ARG A 37 5.01 0.18 -12.61
N MET A 38 6.10 0.26 -11.86
CA MET A 38 6.97 -0.91 -11.63
C MET A 38 6.25 -1.98 -10.81
N LEU A 39 5.50 -1.59 -9.79
CA LEU A 39 4.71 -2.48 -8.94
C LEU A 39 3.55 -3.14 -9.69
N GLU A 40 2.93 -2.44 -10.64
CA GLU A 40 1.92 -3.01 -11.54
C GLU A 40 2.48 -4.25 -12.26
N VAL A 41 3.67 -4.13 -12.84
CA VAL A 41 4.36 -5.26 -13.50
C VAL A 41 4.78 -6.33 -12.49
N ALA A 42 5.41 -5.93 -11.38
CA ALA A 42 5.89 -6.86 -10.37
C ALA A 42 4.75 -7.69 -9.74
N SER A 43 3.54 -7.12 -9.64
CA SER A 43 2.36 -7.79 -9.08
C SER A 43 1.99 -9.08 -9.78
N HIS A 44 2.28 -9.19 -11.08
CA HIS A 44 2.03 -10.39 -11.88
C HIS A 44 2.98 -11.56 -11.56
N LEU A 45 4.07 -11.29 -10.85
CA LEU A 45 5.09 -12.29 -10.48
C LEU A 45 4.97 -12.72 -9.02
N LEU A 46 4.09 -12.09 -8.24
CA LEU A 46 3.93 -12.35 -6.81
C LEU A 46 2.87 -13.45 -6.57
N PRO A 47 2.93 -14.14 -5.42
CA PRO A 47 1.93 -15.14 -5.05
C PRO A 47 0.51 -14.54 -5.02
N ALA A 48 -0.49 -15.34 -5.38
CA ALA A 48 -1.88 -14.88 -5.49
C ALA A 48 -2.49 -14.49 -4.13
N GLU A 49 -2.00 -15.09 -3.06
CA GLU A 49 -2.37 -14.81 -1.67
C GLU A 49 -1.76 -13.52 -1.10
N LEU A 50 -0.80 -12.90 -1.80
CA LEU A 50 -0.19 -11.64 -1.38
C LEU A 50 -1.11 -10.48 -1.73
N GLN A 51 -1.68 -9.84 -0.71
CA GLN A 51 -2.50 -8.66 -0.90
C GLN A 51 -1.62 -7.43 -1.10
N MET A 52 -1.86 -6.66 -2.16
CA MET A 52 -1.14 -5.40 -2.42
C MET A 52 -2.10 -4.20 -2.52
N VAL A 53 -1.89 -3.21 -1.64
CA VAL A 53 -2.78 -2.06 -1.45
C VAL A 53 -2.00 -0.74 -1.51
N GLY A 54 -2.70 0.34 -1.88
CA GLY A 54 -2.14 1.68 -1.95
C GLY A 54 -2.69 2.60 -0.87
N GLY A 55 -1.85 3.51 -0.38
CA GLY A 55 -2.22 4.51 0.64
C GLY A 55 -1.64 5.89 0.36
N ASN A 56 -2.50 6.91 0.30
CA ASN A 56 -2.06 8.30 0.19
C ASN A 56 -1.69 8.83 1.59
N VAL A 57 -0.41 9.05 1.86
CA VAL A 57 0.08 9.45 3.20
C VAL A 57 -0.51 10.78 3.69
N ASN A 58 -0.96 11.65 2.79
CA ASN A 58 -1.66 12.89 3.17
C ASN A 58 -2.99 12.62 3.90
N MET A 59 -3.53 11.41 3.77
CA MET A 59 -4.81 10.97 4.33
C MET A 59 -4.64 9.89 5.41
N LEU A 60 -3.40 9.54 5.77
CA LEU A 60 -3.06 8.44 6.69
C LEU A 60 -2.14 8.90 7.85
N PRO A 61 -2.49 9.97 8.58
CA PRO A 61 -1.59 10.61 9.55
C PRO A 61 -1.18 9.71 10.73
N ASN A 62 -2.09 8.91 11.27
CA ASN A 62 -1.80 8.00 12.39
C ASN A 62 -0.92 6.83 11.91
N LEU A 63 -1.19 6.31 10.71
CA LEU A 63 -0.41 5.21 10.16
C LEU A 63 1.04 5.62 9.90
N VAL A 64 1.25 6.79 9.29
CA VAL A 64 2.58 7.34 8.98
C VAL A 64 3.33 7.77 10.25
N GLN A 65 2.61 8.09 11.34
CA GLN A 65 3.26 8.33 12.63
C GLN A 65 3.77 7.03 13.27
N GLN A 66 3.11 5.91 13.02
CA GLN A 66 3.41 4.63 13.64
C GLN A 66 4.52 3.85 12.91
N TYR A 67 4.67 4.02 11.59
CA TYR A 67 5.61 3.31 10.72
C TYR A 67 6.42 4.28 9.85
#